data_AF-A0A926ELI5-F1
#
_entry.id   AF-A0A926ELI5-F1
#
_cell.length_a   1.000
_cell.length_b   1.000
_cell.length_c   1.000
_cell.angle_alpha   90.00
_cell.angle_beta   90.00
_cell.angle_gamma   90.00
#
_symmetry.space_group_name_H-M   'P 1'
#
loop_
_entity.id
_entity.type
_entity.pdbx_description
1 polymer ?
#
loop_
_entity_poly.entity_id
_entity_poly.type
_entity_poly.pdbx_seq_one_letter_code
_entity_poly.pdbx_strand_id
1 'polypeptide(L)'
;DLTIIYTAHSETERTEDGYMWTRMKTTGKKLNKLVPESKFNVVLLAKCKDGRYIFETHSKNSTAKTPFGAFEEDEIENDIVPVLRVLEEF
;
A
#
# COMPACT_ATOMS: atom_id res chain seq x y z
N ASP A 1 -11.71 -3.12 -20.40
CA ASP A 1 -10.36 -2.92 -19.85
C ASP A 1 -9.80 -4.15 -19.18
N LEU A 2 -8.48 -4.19 -19.04
CA LEU A 2 -7.76 -5.20 -18.28
C LEU A 2 -7.27 -4.56 -16.98
N THR A 3 -7.84 -4.99 -15.85
CA THR A 3 -7.40 -4.59 -14.51
C THR A 3 -6.47 -5.65 -13.95
N ILE A 4 -5.25 -5.26 -13.54
CA ILE A 4 -4.27 -6.17 -12.92
C ILE A 4 -4.10 -5.78 -11.46
N ILE A 5 -4.38 -6.71 -10.56
CA ILE A 5 -4.15 -6.56 -9.12
C ILE A 5 -2.88 -7.32 -8.77
N TYR A 6 -1.92 -6.64 -8.16
CA TYR A 6 -0.68 -7.23 -7.68
C TYR A 6 -0.68 -7.29 -6.15
N THR A 7 -0.52 -8.49 -5.60
CA THR A 7 -0.46 -8.71 -4.15
C THR A 7 0.91 -9.25 -3.75
N ALA A 8 1.50 -8.68 -2.71
CA ALA A 8 2.75 -9.17 -2.14
C ALA A 8 2.76 -8.96 -0.63
N HIS A 9 3.68 -9.66 0.04
CA HIS A 9 3.92 -9.45 1.46
C HIS A 9 4.54 -8.08 1.70
N SER A 10 4.16 -7.43 2.79
CA SER A 10 4.85 -6.26 3.30
C SER A 10 5.90 -6.67 4.35
N GLU A 11 6.89 -5.80 4.56
CA GLU A 11 7.82 -5.87 5.66
C GLU A 11 7.90 -4.50 6.34
N THR A 12 7.96 -4.50 7.67
CA THR A 12 8.19 -3.28 8.45
C THR A 12 9.62 -3.30 8.96
N GLU A 13 10.40 -2.33 8.51
CA GLU A 13 11.79 -2.17 8.88
C GLU A 13 11.96 -0.93 9.76
N ARG A 14 12.95 -0.97 10.66
CA ARG A 14 13.36 0.20 11.41
C ARG A 14 14.40 0.96 10.61
N THR A 15 14.14 2.22 10.30
CA THR A 15 15.08 3.10 9.60
C THR A 15 16.22 3.50 10.53
N GLU A 16 17.31 4.02 9.95
CA GLU A 16 18.49 4.50 10.69
C GLU A 16 18.12 5.62 11.68
N ASP A 17 17.14 6.47 11.31
CA ASP A 17 16.59 7.54 12.14
C ASP A 17 15.64 7.03 13.25
N GLY A 18 15.42 5.71 13.32
CA GLY A 18 14.61 5.05 14.35
C GLY A 18 13.11 4.96 14.06
N TYR A 19 12.64 5.45 12.92
CA TYR A 19 11.25 5.32 12.49
C TYR A 19 10.94 3.91 11.99
N MET A 20 9.68 3.48 12.10
CA MET A 20 9.21 2.23 11.49
C MET A 20 8.66 2.55 10.12
N TRP A 21 9.16 1.89 9.07
CA TRP A 21 8.71 2.08 7.69
C TRP A 21 8.21 0.76 7.11
N THR A 22 7.00 0.76 6.56
CA THR A 22 6.41 -0.44 5.94
C THR A 22 6.43 -0.36 4.43
N ARG A 23 7.02 -1.36 3.76
CA ARG A 23 7.10 -1.44 2.31
C ARG A 23 6.85 -2.86 1.82
N MET A 24 6.72 -3.04 0.51
CA MET A 24 6.65 -4.34 -0.15
C MET A 24 7.95 -5.09 0.10
N LYS A 25 7.82 -6.34 0.57
CA LYS A 25 8.94 -7.20 0.87
C LYS A 25 9.64 -7.63 -0.42
N THR A 26 10.94 -7.40 -0.49
CA THR A 26 11.78 -7.91 -1.59
C THR A 26 12.80 -8.91 -1.06
N THR A 27 13.11 -9.95 -1.83
CA THR A 27 14.11 -10.95 -1.43
C THR A 27 15.42 -10.70 -2.19
N GLY A 28 16.51 -10.49 -1.45
CA GLY A 28 17.87 -10.42 -1.98
C GLY A 28 18.52 -9.04 -1.83
N LYS A 29 19.76 -9.00 -1.30
CA LYS A 29 20.50 -7.75 -0.98
C LYS A 29 20.61 -6.74 -2.14
N LYS A 30 20.65 -7.19 -3.39
CA LYS A 30 20.71 -6.31 -4.57
C LYS A 30 19.34 -5.71 -4.94
N LEU A 31 18.25 -6.40 -4.59
CA LEU A 31 16.88 -5.98 -4.86
C LEU A 31 16.31 -5.06 -3.77
N ASN A 32 16.89 -5.02 -2.56
CA ASN A 32 16.45 -4.10 -1.50
C ASN A 32 16.53 -2.60 -1.85
N LYS A 33 17.32 -2.23 -2.87
CA LYS A 33 17.36 -0.86 -3.41
C LYS A 33 16.23 -0.58 -4.40
N LEU A 34 15.57 -1.62 -4.92
CA LEU A 34 14.41 -1.48 -5.78
C LEU A 34 13.19 -1.21 -4.89
N VAL A 35 12.36 -0.27 -5.33
CA VAL A 35 11.05 0.02 -4.72
C VAL A 35 10.00 -0.32 -5.78
N PRO A 36 9.53 -1.58 -5.88
CA PRO A 36 8.53 -1.98 -6.87
C PRO A 36 7.30 -1.08 -6.88
N GLU A 37 6.89 -0.58 -5.72
CA GLU A 37 5.77 0.34 -5.51
C GLU A 37 5.91 1.65 -6.29
N SER A 38 7.13 2.05 -6.64
CA SER A 38 7.39 3.21 -7.51
C SER A 38 6.82 3.03 -8.93
N LYS A 39 6.51 1.80 -9.35
CA LYS A 39 5.97 1.47 -10.67
C LYS A 39 4.45 1.41 -10.71
N PHE A 40 3.80 1.56 -9.57
CA PHE A 40 2.35 1.54 -9.46
C PHE A 40 1.83 2.94 -9.14
N ASN A 41 0.71 3.32 -9.75
CA ASN A 41 0.02 4.57 -9.43
C ASN A 41 -0.75 4.46 -8.11
N VAL A 42 -1.28 3.26 -7.83
CA VAL A 42 -2.06 2.94 -6.63
C VAL A 42 -1.34 1.85 -5.85
N VAL A 43 -1.17 2.06 -4.55
CA VAL A 43 -0.62 1.09 -3.61
C VAL A 43 -1.44 1.18 -2.33
N LEU A 44 -2.02 0.05 -1.92
CA LEU A 44 -2.77 -0.05 -0.66
C LEU A 44 -2.01 -0.96 0.28
N LEU A 45 -1.90 -0.58 1.54
CA LEU A 45 -1.28 -1.42 2.57
C LEU A 45 -2.37 -2.14 3.37
N ALA A 46 -2.46 -3.46 3.21
CA ALA A 46 -3.30 -4.29 4.05
C ALA A 46 -2.69 -4.45 5.45
N LYS A 47 -3.45 -4.15 6.51
CA LYS A 47 -3.04 -4.33 7.90
C LYS A 47 -4.17 -4.87 8.77
N CYS A 48 -3.79 -5.60 9.83
CA CYS A 48 -4.69 -5.97 10.91
C CYS A 48 -4.53 -4.96 12.04
N LYS A 49 -5.59 -4.23 12.36
CA LYS A 49 -5.63 -3.21 13.39
C LYS A 49 -6.81 -3.52 14.31
N ASP A 50 -6.52 -3.79 15.58
CA ASP A 50 -7.54 -4.10 16.61
C ASP A 50 -8.49 -5.24 16.19
N GLY A 51 -7.96 -6.26 15.50
CA GLY A 51 -8.73 -7.41 15.02
C GLY A 51 -9.52 -7.14 13.72
N ARG A 52 -9.44 -5.94 13.15
CA ARG A 52 -10.05 -5.58 11.87
C ARG A 52 -9.01 -5.57 10.75
N TYR A 53 -9.37 -6.12 9.61
CA TYR A 53 -8.56 -6.04 8.40
C TYR A 53 -8.97 -4.80 7.61
N ILE A 54 -8.00 -3.93 7.36
CA ILE A 54 -8.23 -2.65 6.69
C ILE A 54 -7.15 -2.39 5.63
N PHE A 55 -7.47 -1.55 4.64
CA PHE A 55 -6.49 -0.96 3.75
C PHE A 55 -6.12 0.45 4.21
N GLU A 56 -4.83 0.73 4.29
CA GLU A 56 -4.32 2.09 4.38
C GLU A 56 -4.20 2.67 2.96
N THR A 57 -4.84 3.81 2.74
CA THR A 57 -4.98 4.52 1.45
C THR A 57 -3.91 5.60 1.29
N HIS A 58 -3.60 6.31 2.38
CA HIS A 58 -2.58 7.34 2.44
C HIS A 58 -1.39 6.89 3.29
N SER A 59 -0.17 7.25 2.86
CA SER A 59 1.06 6.88 3.56
C SER A 59 1.06 7.33 5.02
N LYS A 60 1.11 6.36 5.94
CA LYS A 60 1.38 6.60 7.37
C LYS A 60 2.60 5.80 7.82
N ASN A 61 3.77 6.29 7.40
CA ASN A 61 5.04 5.57 7.46
C ASN A 61 5.04 4.28 6.61
N SER A 62 4.46 4.38 5.41
CA SER A 62 4.39 3.26 4.47
C SER A 62 4.52 3.72 3.02
N THR A 63 4.58 2.77 2.09
CA THR A 63 4.53 3.06 0.64
C THR A 63 3.10 3.18 0.08
N ALA A 64 2.06 3.21 0.93
CA ALA A 64 0.68 3.39 0.50
C ALA A 64 0.48 4.75 -0.20
N LYS A 65 -0.25 4.74 -1.31
CA LYS A 65 -0.58 5.92 -2.10
C LYS A 65 -1.78 5.66 -3.00
N THR A 66 -2.64 6.65 -3.08
CA THR A 66 -3.79 6.70 -3.98
C THR A 66 -3.82 8.06 -4.68
N PRO A 67 -4.47 8.18 -5.85
CA PRO A 67 -4.74 9.46 -6.47
C PRO A 67 -5.37 10.44 -5.48
N PHE A 68 -5.00 11.72 -5.60
CA PHE A 68 -5.54 12.75 -4.74
C PHE A 68 -7.06 12.87 -4.95
N GLY A 69 -7.82 12.84 -3.84
CA GLY A 69 -9.27 12.90 -3.89
C GLY A 69 -9.97 11.56 -4.17
N ALA A 70 -9.24 10.45 -4.34
CA ALA A 70 -9.85 9.14 -4.48
C ALA A 70 -10.48 8.64 -3.16
N PHE A 71 -9.83 8.91 -2.03
CA PHE A 71 -10.31 8.52 -0.70
C PHE A 71 -10.20 9.72 0.25
N GLU A 72 -11.22 9.93 1.09
CA GLU A 72 -11.15 10.94 2.16
C GLU A 72 -10.50 10.36 3.41
N GLU A 73 -10.77 9.10 3.72
CA GLU A 73 -10.25 8.39 4.87
C GLU A 73 -8.86 7.78 4.62
N ASP A 74 -8.00 7.80 5.65
CA ASP A 74 -6.68 7.16 5.63
C ASP A 74 -6.75 5.62 5.73
N GLU A 75 -7.88 5.09 6.19
CA GLU A 75 -8.10 3.68 6.45
C GLU A 75 -9.52 3.29 6.01
N ILE A 76 -9.63 2.30 5.12
CA ILE A 76 -10.89 1.78 4.60
C ILE A 76 -10.99 0.27 4.84
N GLU A 77 -12.17 -0.31 4.68
CA GLU A 77 -12.35 -1.76 4.77
C GLU A 77 -11.47 -2.50 3.76
N ASN A 78 -10.96 -3.67 4.14
CA ASN A 78 -10.15 -4.52 3.28
C ASN A 78 -11.03 -5.27 2.25
N ASP A 79 -11.68 -4.50 1.38
CA ASP A 79 -12.44 -4.98 0.23
C ASP A 79 -11.97 -4.23 -1.01
N ILE A 80 -11.49 -4.98 -1.99
CA ILE A 80 -10.95 -4.43 -3.24
C ILE A 80 -12.06 -3.98 -4.21
N VAL A 81 -13.28 -4.51 -4.10
CA VAL A 81 -14.38 -4.18 -5.01
C VAL A 81 -14.78 -2.70 -4.97
N PRO A 82 -15.05 -2.08 -3.80
CA PRO A 82 -15.37 -0.65 -3.73
C PRO A 82 -14.18 0.22 -4.14
N VAL A 83 -12.95 -0.21 -3.83
CA VAL A 83 -11.73 0.48 -4.25
C VAL A 83 -11.65 0.56 -5.78
N LEU A 84 -11.88 -0.54 -6.49
CA LEU A 84 -11.82 -0.54 -7.95
C LEU A 84 -12.84 0.42 -8.56
N ARG A 85 -14.05 0.50 -8.00
CA ARG A 85 -15.10 1.44 -8.46
C ARG A 85 -14.68 2.90 -8.32
N VAL A 86 -14.08 3.26 -7.18
CA VAL A 86 -13.54 4.61 -6.98
C VAL A 86 -12.45 4.91 -8.01
N LEU A 87 -11.60 3.94 -8.30
CA LEU A 87 -10.48 4.10 -9.24
C LEU A 87 -10.90 4.10 -10.71
N GLU A 88 -12.15 3.77 -11.06
CA GLU A 88 -12.65 3.91 -12.45
C GLU A 88 -12.75 5.38 -12.90
N GLU A 89 -12.76 6.32 -11.95
CA GLU A 89 -12.85 7.77 -12.22
C GLU A 89 -11.49 8.46 -12.41
N PHE A 90 -10.37 7.72 -12.31
CA PHE A 90 -8.99 8.23 -12.31
C PHE A 90 -8.08 7.55 -13.34
#